data_AF-A0A525D3H1-F1
#
_entry.id   AF-A0A525D3H1-F1
#
_cell.length_a   1.000
_cell.length_b   1.000
_cell.length_c   1.000
_cell.angle_alpha   90.00
_cell.angle_beta   90.00
_cell.angle_gamma   90.00
#
_symmetry.space_group_name_H-M   'P 1'
#
loop_
_entity.id
_entity.type
_entity.pdbx_description
1 polymer ?
#
loop_
_entity_poly.entity_id
_entity_poly.type
_entity_poly.pdbx_seq_one_letter_code
_entity_poly.pdbx_strand_id
1 'polypeptide(L)' 'MTTDDHTPLGGDKLKRAIQELSELVIQHPEKKRQEIIQMVELKFDLNPAECEFLSKNFSKELIDD' A
#
# COMPACT_ATOMS: atom_id res chain seq x y z
N MET A 1 -9.76 19.55 -11.87
CA MET A 1 -8.37 19.18 -11.54
C MET A 1 -8.04 20.03 -10.32
N THR A 2 -7.94 19.55 -9.10
CA THR A 2 -7.41 18.30 -8.53
C THR A 2 -8.19 18.03 -7.24
N THR A 3 -8.60 16.80 -6.97
CA THR A 3 -9.29 16.40 -5.74
C THR A 3 -8.37 16.61 -4.55
N ASP A 4 -8.65 17.69 -3.83
CA ASP A 4 -8.15 18.03 -2.51
C ASP A 4 -8.90 17.18 -1.49
N ASP A 5 -8.36 15.99 -1.18
CA ASP A 5 -8.88 15.10 -0.13
C ASP A 5 -8.24 15.50 1.20
N HIS A 6 -8.59 16.69 1.69
CA HIS A 6 -8.18 17.16 3.01
C HIS A 6 -8.95 16.35 4.08
N THR A 7 -8.43 15.19 4.50
CA THR A 7 -8.92 14.48 5.69
C THR A 7 -7.89 14.64 6.83
N PRO A 8 -8.18 15.38 7.91
CA PRO A 8 -7.14 15.79 8.87
C PRO A 8 -6.59 14.69 9.82
N LEU A 9 -6.83 13.40 9.59
CA LEU A 9 -6.53 12.35 10.57
C LEU A 9 -6.06 11.05 9.90
N GLY A 10 -4.74 10.86 9.80
CA GLY A 10 -4.04 9.57 9.63
C GLY A 10 -4.10 8.88 8.27
N GLY A 11 -5.22 8.96 7.54
CA GLY A 11 -5.50 8.15 6.35
C GLY A 11 -4.77 8.57 5.07
N ASP A 12 -4.25 9.79 4.97
CA ASP A 12 -3.57 10.30 3.76
C ASP A 12 -2.29 9.53 3.42
N LYS A 13 -1.55 9.13 4.46
CA LYS A 13 -0.29 8.39 4.30
C LYS A 13 -0.58 7.00 3.74
N LEU A 14 -1.58 6.32 4.29
CA LEU A 14 -2.02 5.02 3.80
C LEU A 14 -2.61 5.10 2.40
N LYS A 15 -3.46 6.09 2.10
CA LYS A 15 -3.98 6.30 0.74
C LYS A 15 -2.85 6.48 -0.28
N ARG A 16 -1.87 7.34 0.04
CA ARG A 16 -0.69 7.56 -0.83
C ARG A 16 0.16 6.30 -0.97
N ALA A 17 0.34 5.57 0.13
CA ALA A 17 1.03 4.29 0.12
C ALA A 17 0.33 3.27 -0.79
N ILE A 18 -0.99 3.11 -0.68
CA ILE A 18 -1.79 2.21 -1.53
C ILE A 18 -1.70 2.64 -3.00
N GLN A 19 -1.75 3.94 -3.27
CA GLN A 19 -1.67 4.48 -4.62
C GLN A 19 -0.31 4.16 -5.27
N GLU A 20 0.78 4.46 -4.56
CA GLU A 20 2.15 4.09 -4.98
C GLU A 20 2.34 2.58 -5.11
N LEU A 21 1.77 1.81 -4.18
CA LEU A 21 1.80 0.35 -4.23
C LEU A 21 1.16 -0.15 -5.54
N SER A 22 -0.01 0.37 -5.89
CA SER A 22 -0.73 -0.02 -7.11
C SER A 22 0.08 0.34 -8.36
N GLU A 23 0.70 1.52 -8.39
CA GLU A 23 1.58 1.92 -9.49
C GLU A 23 2.82 1.02 -9.58
N LEU A 24 3.47 0.71 -8.46
CA LEU A 24 4.65 -0.16 -8.42
C LEU A 24 4.33 -1.60 -8.81
N VAL A 25 3.16 -2.13 -8.46
CA VAL A 25 2.72 -3.49 -8.87
C VAL A 25 2.50 -3.54 -10.38
N ILE A 26 1.98 -2.48 -10.98
CA ILE A 26 1.77 -2.38 -12.43
C ILE A 26 3.11 -2.19 -13.16
N GLN A 27 4.00 -1.35 -12.62
CA GLN A 27 5.32 -1.08 -13.21
C GLN A 27 6.30 -2.25 -13.05
N HIS A 28 6.19 -2.99 -11.95
CA HIS A 28 7.06 -4.10 -11.62
C HIS A 28 6.25 -5.38 -11.34
N PRO A 29 5.61 -5.98 -12.36
CA PRO A 29 4.88 -7.24 -12.21
C PRO A 29 5.80 -8.42 -11.84
N GLU A 30 7.11 -8.27 -12.09
CA GLU A 30 8.18 -9.16 -11.63
C GLU A 30 8.30 -9.20 -10.10
N LYS A 31 8.03 -8.08 -9.43
CA LYS A 31 8.23 -7.97 -8.00
C LYS A 31 7.02 -8.50 -7.26
N LYS A 32 7.28 -9.24 -6.18
CA LYS A 32 6.20 -9.70 -5.32
C LYS A 32 5.55 -8.50 -4.64
N ARG A 33 4.22 -8.54 -4.54
CA ARG A 33 3.45 -7.52 -3.83
C ARG A 33 3.96 -7.32 -2.41
N GLN A 34 4.37 -8.39 -1.72
CA GLN A 34 4.99 -8.28 -0.39
C GLN A 34 6.25 -7.41 -0.36
N GLU A 35 7.11 -7.46 -1.38
CA GLU A 35 8.29 -6.57 -1.42
C GLU A 35 7.89 -5.12 -1.66
N ILE A 36 6.89 -4.90 -2.51
CA ILE A 36 6.36 -3.56 -2.79
C ILE A 36 5.67 -2.99 -1.53
N ILE A 37 4.88 -3.82 -0.82
CA ILE A 37 4.25 -3.49 0.46
C ILE A 37 5.32 -3.05 1.45
N GLN A 38 6.40 -3.83 1.64
CA GLN A 38 7.50 -3.46 2.54
C GLN A 38 8.21 -2.16 2.14
N MET A 39 8.47 -1.95 0.84
CA MET A 39 9.07 -0.71 0.37
C MET A 39 8.20 0.50 0.69
N VAL A 40 6.89 0.36 0.47
CA VAL A 40 5.92 1.41 0.72
C VAL A 40 5.76 1.66 2.23
N GLU A 41 5.73 0.61 3.04
CA GLU A 41 5.65 0.69 4.51
C GLU A 41 6.82 1.46 5.10
N LEU A 42 8.04 1.17 4.64
CA LEU A 42 9.26 1.89 5.04
C LEU A 42 9.29 3.33 4.48
N LYS A 43 8.83 3.53 3.25
CA LYS A 43 8.86 4.83 2.58
C LYS A 43 7.86 5.83 3.17
N PHE A 44 6.68 5.34 3.57
CA PHE A 44 5.60 6.17 4.12
C PHE A 44 5.56 6.20 5.65
N ASP A 45 6.50 5.49 6.31
CA ASP A 45 6.56 5.33 7.76
C ASP A 45 5.19 4.85 8.30
N LEU A 46 4.69 3.77 7.69
CA LEU A 46 3.39 3.22 8.05
C LEU A 46 3.45 2.57 9.42
N ASN A 47 2.46 2.89 10.25
CA ASN A 47 2.29 2.24 11.54
C ASN A 47 1.99 0.74 11.35
N PRO A 48 2.29 -0.11 12.34
CA PRO A 48 2.03 -1.54 12.27
C PRO A 48 0.56 -1.88 11.98
N ALA A 49 -0.40 -1.04 12.40
CA ALA A 49 -1.81 -1.20 12.06
C ALA A 49 -2.10 -1.04 10.55
N GLU A 50 -1.44 -0.08 9.91
CA GLU A 50 -1.59 0.22 8.48
C GLU A 50 -0.86 -0.82 7.63
N CYS A 51 0.32 -1.25 8.08
CA CYS A 51 1.08 -2.37 7.52
C CYS A 51 0.27 -3.68 7.56
N GLU A 52 -0.36 -4.00 8.70
CA GLU A 52 -1.23 -5.17 8.80
C GLU A 52 -2.44 -5.05 7.87
N PHE A 53 -3.04 -3.86 7.75
CA PHE A 53 -4.12 -3.61 6.80
C PHE A 53 -3.68 -3.85 5.35
N LEU A 54 -2.53 -3.31 4.94
CA LEU A 54 -1.97 -3.53 3.61
C LEU A 54 -1.69 -5.01 3.37
N SER A 55 -0.98 -5.65 4.28
CA SER A 55 -0.62 -7.05 4.16
C SER A 55 -1.87 -7.95 4.14
N LYS A 56 -2.90 -7.71 4.96
CA LYS A 56 -4.13 -8.52 4.93
C LYS A 56 -4.93 -8.36 3.64
N ASN A 57 -5.03 -7.14 3.11
CA ASN A 57 -5.83 -6.87 1.92
C ASN A 57 -5.09 -7.20 0.62
N PHE A 58 -3.78 -6.97 0.58
CA PHE A 58 -2.97 -7.07 -0.65
C PHE A 58 -2.02 -8.27 -0.68
N SER A 59 -1.71 -8.94 0.45
CA SER A 59 -0.97 -10.22 0.46
C SER A 59 -1.88 -11.44 0.23
N LYS A 60 -3.21 -11.28 0.29
CA LYS A 60 -4.16 -12.38 0.13
C LYS A 60 -4.46 -12.68 -1.34
N GLU A 61 -3.42 -13.04 -2.09
CA GLU A 61 -3.58 -13.66 -3.41
C GLU A 61 -3.03 -15.09 -3.46
N LEU A 62 -3.03 -15.77 -2.32
CA LEU A 62 -2.76 -17.20 -2.22
C LEU A 62 -3.75 -17.87 -1.26
N ILE A 63 -4.97 -18.09 -1.74
CA ILE A 63 -5.70 -19.31 -1.38
C ILE A 63 -5.91 -20.01 -2.72
N ASP A 64 -4.86 -20.71 -3.14
CA ASP A 64 -4.96 -21.85 -4.03
C ASP A 64 -5.01 -23.07 -3.11
N ASP A 65 -6.22 -23.56 -2.83
CA ASP A 65 -6.55 -24.97 -2.57
C ASP A 65 -8.06 -25.18 -2.82
#